data_AF-A0A820G6C9-F1
#
_entry.id   AF-A0A820G6C9-F1
#
_cell.length_a   1.000
_cell.length_b   1.000
_cell.length_c   1.000
_cell.angle_alpha   90.00
_cell.angle_beta   90.00
_cell.angle_gamma   90.00
#
_symmetry.space_group_name_H-M   'P 1'
#
loop_
_entity.id
_entity.type
_entity.pdbx_description
1 polymer ?
#
loop_
_entity_poly.entity_id
_entity_poly.type
_entity_poly.pdbx_seq_one_letter_code
_entity_poly.pdbx_strand_id
1 'polypeptide(L)' 'MSAGDANSECSLAHIKKKFRVFHKKFTIDSIYGQYTIEAVDILAHSFRITKGERSVANISKKYLKAADTYTVAITD' A
#
# COMPACT_ATOMS: atom_id res chain seq x y z
N MET A 1 -25.90 23.64 -20.24
CA MET A 1 -25.68 24.46 -19.02
C MET A 1 -25.70 23.51 -17.84
N SER A 2 -24.57 22.82 -17.64
CA SER A 2 -23.65 23.00 -16.52
C SER A 2 -24.26 22.56 -15.19
N ALA A 3 -24.25 21.24 -14.97
CA ALA A 3 -24.34 20.68 -13.63
C ALA A 3 -23.01 20.98 -12.95
N GLY A 4 -23.04 21.95 -12.03
CA GLY A 4 -21.92 22.27 -11.16
C GLY A 4 -21.53 21.11 -10.27
N ASP A 5 -20.26 21.15 -9.89
CA ASP A 5 -19.72 20.57 -8.66
C ASP A 5 -19.48 19.05 -8.66
N ALA A 6 -18.70 18.58 -9.65
CA ALA A 6 -17.89 17.39 -9.46
C ALA A 6 -16.75 17.74 -8.50
N ASN A 7 -17.04 17.56 -7.22
CA ASN A 7 -16.14 17.52 -6.07
C ASN A 7 -14.72 17.10 -6.50
N SER A 8 -13.87 18.08 -6.79
CA SER A 8 -12.48 17.84 -7.18
C SER A 8 -11.67 17.69 -5.90
N GLU A 9 -11.92 16.59 -5.18
CA GLU A 9 -10.93 16.06 -4.26
C GLU A 9 -9.69 15.79 -5.11
N CYS A 10 -8.59 16.51 -4.85
CA CYS A 10 -7.31 16.26 -5.51
C CYS A 10 -6.80 14.90 -5.06
N SER A 11 -7.36 13.83 -5.63
CA SER A 11 -7.06 12.45 -5.28
C SER A 11 -5.64 12.14 -5.71
N LEU A 12 -4.71 12.17 -4.73
CA LEU A 12 -3.29 11.94 -4.95
C LEU A 12 -3.00 10.46 -5.28
N ALA A 13 -3.87 9.55 -4.87
CA ALA A 13 -3.71 8.12 -5.07
C ALA A 13 -5.04 7.34 -4.93
N HIS A 14 -5.19 6.30 -5.74
CA HIS A 14 -6.28 5.32 -5.65
C HIS A 14 -5.74 3.94 -5.28
N ILE A 15 -6.35 3.28 -4.29
CA ILE A 15 -5.93 1.95 -3.83
C ILE A 15 -6.91 0.91 -4.35
N LYS A 16 -6.40 -0.12 -5.03
CA LYS A 16 -7.15 -1.27 -5.53
C LYS A 16 -6.72 -2.53 -4.79
N LYS A 17 -7.66 -3.21 -4.14
CA LYS A 17 -7.44 -4.51 -3.50
C LYS A 17 -7.51 -5.62 -4.54
N LYS A 18 -6.44 -6.41 -4.65
CA LYS A 18 -6.42 -7.64 -5.46
C LYS A 18 -6.53 -8.84 -4.52
N PHE A 19 -7.68 -9.51 -4.54
CA PHE A 19 -7.84 -10.75 -3.81
C PHE A 19 -7.03 -11.85 -4.50
N ARG A 20 -6.05 -12.40 -3.78
CA ARG A 20 -5.43 -13.68 -4.11
C ARG A 20 -5.71 -14.62 -2.94
N VAL A 21 -5.97 -15.89 -3.24
CA VAL A 21 -6.53 -16.86 -2.28
C VAL A 21 -5.65 -17.07 -1.03
N PHE A 22 -4.35 -16.74 -1.09
CA PHE A 22 -3.43 -16.95 0.04
C PHE A 22 -2.50 -15.76 0.34
N HIS A 23 -2.63 -14.64 -0.37
CA HIS A 23 -1.77 -13.48 -0.16
C HIS A 23 -2.50 -12.15 -0.34
N LYS A 24 -2.33 -11.25 0.61
CA LYS A 24 -2.87 -9.89 0.51
C LYS A 24 -2.00 -9.10 -0.47
N LYS A 25 -2.60 -8.65 -1.57
CA LYS A 25 -1.95 -7.80 -2.57
C LYS A 25 -2.81 -6.57 -2.86
N PHE A 26 -2.17 -5.41 -2.93
CA PHE A 26 -2.80 -4.14 -3.24
C PHE A 26 -2.00 -3.43 -4.33
N THR A 27 -2.68 -2.67 -5.17
CA THR A 27 -2.07 -1.80 -6.16
C THR A 27 -2.50 -0.37 -5.87
N ILE A 28 -1.55 0.56 -5.87
CA ILE A 28 -1.80 1.99 -5.69
C ILE A 28 -1.49 2.68 -7.01
N ASP A 29 -2.49 3.35 -7.57
CA ASP A 29 -2.34 4.21 -8.73
C ASP A 29 -2.26 5.66 -8.22
N SER A 30 -1.08 6.28 -8.27
CA SER A 30 -0.84 7.65 -7.80
C SER A 30 -0.27 8.52 -8.91
N ILE A 31 -0.41 9.83 -8.77
CA ILE A 31 0.25 10.82 -9.63
C ILE A 31 1.78 10.65 -9.65
N TYR A 32 2.37 10.03 -8.61
CA TYR A 32 3.80 9.75 -8.52
C TYR A 32 4.23 8.41 -9.14
N GLY A 33 3.27 7.66 -9.70
CA GLY A 33 3.48 6.35 -10.32
C GLY A 33 2.67 5.23 -9.66
N GLN A 34 2.86 4.01 -10.17
CA GLN A 34 2.18 2.82 -9.69
C GLN A 34 3.02 2.10 -8.63
N TYR A 35 2.37 1.75 -7.52
CA TYR A 35 2.98 0.99 -6.43
C TYR A 35 2.23 -0.32 -6.23
N THR A 36 2.95 -1.33 -5.77
CA THR A 36 2.37 -2.60 -5.35
C THR A 36 2.73 -2.85 -3.89
N ILE A 37 1.72 -3.17 -3.08
CA ILE A 37 1.91 -3.67 -1.71
C ILE A 37 1.63 -5.17 -1.72
N GLU A 38 2.56 -5.96 -1.21
CA GLU A 38 2.44 -7.41 -1.09
C GLU A 38 2.76 -7.86 0.32
N ALA A 39 1.95 -8.75 0.88
CA ALA A 39 2.33 -9.46 2.09
C ALA A 39 3.52 -10.39 1.81
N VAL A 40 4.55 -10.32 2.64
CA VAL A 40 5.74 -11.19 2.58
C VAL A 40 5.48 -12.50 3.33
N ASP A 41 4.61 -12.46 4.34
CA ASP A 41 4.21 -13.62 5.13
C ASP A 41 2.70 -13.92 5.00
N ILE A 42 2.34 -15.17 5.30
CA ILE A 42 0.97 -15.69 5.17
C ILE A 42 0.03 -15.02 6.19
N LEU A 43 0.59 -14.63 7.36
CA LEU A 43 -0.14 -13.96 8.43
C LEU A 43 -0.35 -12.46 8.16
N ALA A 44 0.24 -11.92 7.08
CA ALA A 44 0.22 -10.51 6.72
C ALA A 44 0.67 -9.57 7.85
N HIS A 45 1.72 -9.96 8.56
CA HIS A 45 2.45 -9.16 9.54
C HIS A 45 3.55 -8.32 8.89
N SER A 46 4.02 -8.74 7.71
CA SER A 46 5.07 -8.06 6.98
C SER A 46 4.59 -7.76 5.56
N PHE A 47 4.80 -6.52 5.11
CA PHE A 47 4.45 -6.06 3.77
C PHE A 47 5.66 -5.44 3.10
N ARG A 48 5.78 -5.68 1.79
CA ARG A 48 6.76 -5.05 0.92
C ARG A 48 6.04 -4.12 -0.04
N ILE A 49 6.56 -2.90 -0.18
CA ILE A 49 6.08 -1.91 -1.15
C ILE A 49 7.11 -1.82 -2.28
N THR A 50 6.63 -1.99 -3.52
CA THR A 50 7.46 -1.85 -4.72
C THR A 50 6.90 -0.79 -5.66
N LYS A 51 7.79 -0.12 -6.39
CA LYS A 51 7.48 0.74 -7.53
C LYS A 51 8.08 0.09 -8.77
N GLY A 52 7.27 -0.58 -9.56
CA GLY A 52 7.77 -1.55 -10.54
C GLY A 52 8.53 -2.69 -9.86
N GLU A 53 9.79 -2.87 -10.22
CA GLU A 53 10.67 -3.92 -9.67
C GLU A 53 11.49 -3.48 -8.45
N ARG A 54 11.53 -2.18 -8.13
CA ARG A 54 12.31 -1.65 -7.00
C ARG A 54 11.50 -1.67 -5.72
N SER A 55 12.08 -2.20 -4.64
CA SER A 55 11.51 -2.09 -3.29
C SER A 55 11.79 -0.71 -2.71
N VAL A 56 10.73 0.03 -2.39
CA VAL A 56 10.80 1.42 -1.90
C VAL A 56 10.48 1.53 -0.42
N ALA A 57 9.79 0.55 0.15
CA ALA A 57 9.57 0.46 1.58
C ALA A 57 9.22 -0.95 2.02
N ASN A 58 9.43 -1.22 3.31
CA ASN A 58 8.99 -2.44 3.99
C ASN A 58 8.25 -2.06 5.28
N ILE A 59 7.18 -2.78 5.57
CA ILE A 59 6.39 -2.64 6.78
C ILE A 59 6.46 -3.95 7.55
N SER A 60 6.72 -3.90 8.86
CA SER A 60 6.72 -5.10 9.72
C SER A 60 6.09 -4.85 11.08
N LYS A 61 5.29 -5.81 11.56
CA LYS A 61 4.76 -5.79 12.93
C LYS A 61 5.90 -6.04 13.92
N LYS A 62 5.95 -5.25 15.01
CA LYS A 62 6.96 -5.44 16.06
C LYS A 62 6.54 -6.57 16.99
N TYR A 63 7.11 -7.77 16.81
CA TYR A 63 6.73 -9.00 17.53
C TYR A 63 6.96 -8.97 19.07
N LEU A 64 7.71 -8.00 19.60
CA LEU A 64 8.00 -7.85 21.04
C LEU A 64 7.06 -6.86 21.77
N LYS A 65 6.06 -6.30 21.09
CA LYS A 65 5.04 -5.46 21.73
C LYS A 65 3.66 -6.07 21.49
N ALA A 66 2.89 -6.25 22.58
CA ALA A 66 1.51 -6.72 22.52
C ALA A 66 0.55 -5.71 21.85
N ALA A 67 0.99 -4.47 21.64
CA ALA A 67 0.24 -3.43 20.95
C ALA A 67 0.43 -3.49 19.42
N ASP A 68 -0.53 -2.96 18.67
CA ASP A 68 -0.49 -2.81 17.22
C ASP A 68 0.55 -1.75 16.79
N THR A 69 1.82 -2.08 16.96
CA THR A 69 2.96 -1.27 16.54
C THR A 69 3.55 -1.84 15.25
N TYR A 70 3.62 -1.00 14.22
CA TYR A 70 4.22 -1.32 12.93
C TYR A 70 5.44 -0.44 12.69
N THR A 71 6.49 -1.01 12.12
CA THR A 71 7.69 -0.29 11.69
C THR A 71 7.64 -0.13 10.18
N VAL A 72 7.95 1.07 9.68
CA VAL A 72 8.09 1.34 8.24
C VAL A 72 9.56 1.69 7.97
N ALA A 73 10.22 0.88 7.17
CA ALA A 73 11.56 1.18 6.65
C ALA A 73 11.41 1.69 5.21
N ILE A 74 11.83 2.92 4.96
CA ILE A 74 11.80 3.55 3.63
C ILE A 74 13.19 3.40 3.02
N THR A 75 13.27 2.88 1.81
CA THR A 75 14.51 2.84 1.03
C THR A 75 14.62 4.13 0.21
N ASP A 76 15.81 4.74 0.21
CA ASP A 76 16.19 5.79 -0.74
C ASP A 76 16.04 5.29 -2.19
#